data_AF-A0A9C7PM18-F1
#
_entry.id   AF-A0A9C7PM18-F1
#
_cell.length_a   1.000
_cell.length_b   1.000
_cell.length_c   1.000
_cell.angle_alpha   90.00
_cell.angle_beta   90.00
_cell.angle_gamma   90.00
#
_symmetry.space_group_name_H-M   'P 1'
#
loop_
_entity.id
_entity.type
_entity.pdbx_description
1 polymer ?
#
loop_
_entity_poly.entity_id
_entity_poly.type
_entity_poly.pdbx_seq_one_letter_code
_entity_poly.pdbx_strand_id
1 'polypeptide(L)' 'MIVFTSDHGDYLGDHWMGEKDLFHEPSVRIPLIIYDPRASADATRGSASQALVERSTWHLPFLEFFGGDPCPNLSKAVR' A
#
# COMPACT_ATOMS: atom_id res chain seq x y z
N MET A 1 14.51 -0.04 -3.52
CA MET A 1 13.15 0.43 -3.24
C MET A 1 13.02 0.70 -1.76
N ILE A 2 12.34 1.76 -1.36
CA ILE A 2 11.97 2.02 0.04
C ILE A 2 10.45 2.16 0.08
N VAL A 3 9.80 1.52 1.04
CA VAL A 3 8.35 1.59 1.24
C VAL A 3 8.09 2.04 2.66
N PHE A 4 7.30 3.10 2.81
CA PHE A 4 6.80 3.57 4.10
C PHE A 4 5.29 3.36 4.15
N THR A 5 4.82 2.70 5.22
CA THR A 5 3.42 2.33 5.39
C THR A 5 3.07 2.14 6.87
N SER A 6 1.78 1.98 7.15
CA SER A 6 1.26 1.37 8.38
C SER A 6 0.58 0.02 8.09
N ASP A 7 0.29 -0.78 9.12
CA ASP A 7 -0.57 -1.97 9.02
C ASP A 7 -2.06 -1.64 9.23
N HIS A 8 -2.34 -0.57 9.98
CA HIS A 8 -3.66 0.06 10.20
C HIS A 8 -3.47 1.50 10.74
N GLY A 9 -4.57 2.23 10.92
CA GLY A 9 -4.60 3.48 11.69
C GLY A 9 -5.13 3.28 13.12
N ASP A 10 -5.62 4.34 13.75
CA ASP A 10 -6.17 4.37 15.10
C ASP A 10 -7.33 5.38 15.15
N TYR A 11 -8.39 5.05 15.87
CA TYR A 11 -9.54 5.93 16.05
C TYR A 11 -9.22 7.18 16.87
N LEU A 12 -8.37 7.09 17.90
CA LEU A 12 -8.01 8.24 18.76
C LEU A 12 -9.22 9.09 19.25
N GLY A 13 -10.39 8.48 19.45
CA GLY A 13 -11.64 9.15 19.85
C GLY A 13 -12.62 9.43 18.69
N ASP A 14 -12.19 9.34 17.44
CA ASP A 14 -13.06 9.44 16.28
C ASP A 14 -14.16 8.38 16.31
N HIS A 15 -15.34 8.75 15.84
CA HIS A 15 -16.53 7.88 15.89
C HIS A 15 -16.87 7.34 17.28
N TRP A 16 -16.44 8.01 18.36
CA TRP A 16 -16.62 7.59 19.77
C TRP A 16 -15.89 6.29 20.11
N MET A 17 -14.83 5.98 19.38
CA MET A 17 -14.07 4.74 19.51
C MET A 17 -12.59 5.01 19.78
N GLY A 18 -11.93 4.00 20.35
CA GLY A 18 -10.46 3.90 20.38
C GLY A 18 -10.00 2.70 19.57
N GLU A 19 -8.69 2.49 19.53
CA GLU A 19 -8.05 1.34 18.86
C GLU A 19 -8.37 1.32 17.35
N LYS A 20 -8.67 0.15 16.78
CA LYS A 20 -8.63 -0.06 15.31
C LYS A 20 -9.63 -1.08 14.75
N ASP A 21 -10.58 -1.53 15.55
CA ASP A 21 -11.26 -2.81 15.24
C ASP A 21 -12.42 -2.73 14.23
N LEU A 22 -12.76 -1.54 13.72
CA LEU A 22 -13.84 -1.32 12.75
C LEU A 22 -13.35 -0.65 11.45
N PHE A 23 -14.22 -0.57 10.44
CA PHE A 23 -13.86 -0.27 9.05
C PHE A 23 -13.90 1.22 8.62
N HIS A 24 -13.90 2.18 9.55
CA HIS A 24 -13.89 3.59 9.17
C HIS A 24 -12.49 4.05 8.73
N GLU A 25 -12.45 5.12 7.95
CA GLU A 25 -11.22 5.71 7.40
C GLU A 25 -10.07 5.83 8.42
N PRO A 26 -10.28 6.30 9.67
CA PRO A 26 -9.19 6.41 10.66
C PRO A 26 -8.47 5.10 10.96
N SER A 27 -9.12 3.94 10.79
CA SER A 27 -8.52 2.62 11.00
C SER A 27 -8.03 1.97 9.70
N VAL A 28 -8.82 2.01 8.62
CA VAL A 28 -8.53 1.20 7.42
C VAL A 28 -7.67 1.92 6.38
N ARG A 29 -7.65 3.26 6.39
CA ARG A 29 -6.85 4.02 5.43
C ARG A 29 -5.46 4.26 6.00
N ILE A 30 -4.48 3.60 5.41
CA ILE A 30 -3.06 3.69 5.79
C ILE A 30 -2.27 4.60 4.86
N PRO A 31 -1.18 5.23 5.34
CA PRO A 31 -0.24 5.89 4.46
C PRO A 31 0.47 4.86 3.57
N LEU A 32 0.74 5.21 2.32
CA LEU A 32 1.61 4.45 1.42
C LEU A 32 2.49 5.41 0.63
N ILE A 33 3.80 5.37 0.89
CA ILE A 33 4.81 6.11 0.13
C ILE A 33 5.83 5.12 -0.39
N ILE A 34 6.05 5.13 -1.71
CA ILE A 34 6.97 4.24 -2.40
C ILE A 34 8.06 5.07 -3.09
N TYR A 35 9.31 4.75 -2.79
CA TYR A 35 10.47 5.25 -3.50
C TYR A 35 11.11 4.13 -4.33
N ASP A 36 11.06 4.30 -5.65
CA ASP A 36 11.80 3.49 -6.60
C ASP A 36 13.11 4.23 -7.00
N PRO A 37 14.30 3.64 -6.77
CA PRO A 37 15.58 4.26 -7.13
C PRO A 37 15.89 4.22 -8.64
N ARG A 38 15.14 3.47 -9.45
CA ARG A 38 15.38 3.36 -10.89
C ARG A 38 15.04 4.67 -11.59
N ALA A 39 15.84 5.04 -12.60
CA ALA A 39 15.63 6.26 -13.40
C ALA A 39 14.27 6.27 -14.12
N SER A 40 13.71 5.09 -14.43
CA SER A 40 12.38 4.97 -15.03
C SER A 40 11.25 5.54 -14.15
N ALA A 41 11.48 5.71 -12.85
CA ALA A 41 10.53 6.32 -11.93
C ALA A 41 10.71 7.83 -11.73
N ASP A 42 11.71 8.47 -12.38
CA ASP A 42 12.01 9.89 -12.15
C ASP A 42 10.83 10.81 -12.47
N ALA A 43 10.08 10.50 -13.55
CA ALA A 43 8.94 11.30 -14.00
C ALA A 43 7.76 11.33 -13.00
N THR A 44 7.70 10.38 -12.06
CA THR A 44 6.60 10.28 -11.08
C THR A 44 7.01 10.70 -9.67
N ARG A 45 8.27 11.10 -9.45
CA ARG A 45 8.73 11.55 -8.12
C ARG A 45 7.94 12.77 -7.67
N GLY A 46 7.49 12.76 -6.41
CA GLY A 46 6.68 13.83 -5.83
C GLY A 46 5.23 13.87 -6.31
N SER A 47 4.80 12.95 -7.17
CA SER A 47 3.38 12.83 -7.53
C SER A 47 2.56 12.14 -6.44
N ALA A 48 1.25 12.36 -6.48
CA ALA A 48 0.27 11.66 -5.65
C ALA A 48 -0.76 10.95 -6.54
N SER A 49 -1.15 9.73 -6.16
CA SER A 49 -2.19 8.94 -6.85
C SER A 49 -3.44 8.86 -5.99
N GLN A 50 -4.61 8.93 -6.63
CA GLN A 50 -5.94 8.72 -6.02
C GLN A 50 -6.51 7.33 -6.36
N ALA A 51 -5.72 6.46 -7.00
CA ALA A 51 -6.15 5.11 -7.31
C ALA A 51 -6.39 4.32 -6.00
N LEU A 52 -7.45 3.52 -5.98
CA LEU A 52 -7.68 2.56 -4.90
C LEU A 52 -6.59 1.49 -4.95
N VAL A 53 -5.94 1.29 -3.80
CA VAL A 53 -4.86 0.32 -3.63
C VAL A 53 -5.07 -0.44 -2.34
N GLU A 54 -4.71 -1.73 -2.35
CA GLU A 54 -4.85 -2.61 -1.20
C GLU A 54 -3.50 -3.21 -0.82
N ARG A 55 -3.22 -3.31 0.49
CA ARG A 55 -1.97 -3.90 1.00
C ARG A 55 -1.77 -5.35 0.60
N SER A 56 -2.87 -6.08 0.42
CA SER A 56 -2.89 -7.49 0.03
C SER A 56 -2.24 -7.77 -1.33
N THR A 57 -2.10 -6.77 -2.21
CA THR A 57 -1.57 -6.94 -3.57
C THR A 57 -0.10 -6.52 -3.73
N TRP A 58 0.51 -5.93 -2.70
CA TRP A 58 1.84 -5.32 -2.81
C TRP A 58 2.97 -6.32 -3.05
N HIS A 59 2.77 -7.60 -2.74
CA HIS A 59 3.75 -8.65 -3.05
C HIS A 59 4.03 -8.75 -4.54
N LEU A 60 3.05 -8.45 -5.41
CA LEU A 60 3.21 -8.53 -6.87
C LEU A 60 4.24 -7.52 -7.41
N PRO A 61 4.09 -6.19 -7.20
CA PRO A 61 5.09 -5.24 -7.67
C PRO A 61 6.45 -5.41 -6.99
N PHE A 62 6.52 -5.98 -5.78
CA PHE A 62 7.80 -6.29 -5.14
C PHE A 62 8.52 -7.45 -5.84
N LEU A 63 7.80 -8.52 -6.18
CA LEU A 63 8.36 -9.62 -6.97
C LEU A 63 8.86 -9.10 -8.32
N GLU A 64 8.06 -8.29 -9.02
CA GLU A 64 8.47 -7.66 -10.28
C GLU A 64 9.72 -6.78 -10.10
N PHE A 65 9.76 -5.95 -9.06
CA PHE A 65 10.90 -5.06 -8.77
C PHE A 65 12.21 -5.84 -8.57
N PHE A 66 12.15 -6.98 -7.89
CA PHE A 66 13.31 -7.83 -7.60
C PHE A 66 13.58 -8.91 -8.66
N GLY A 67 12.81 -8.93 -9.75
CA GLY A 67 12.96 -9.94 -10.82
C GLY A 67 12.58 -11.36 -10.40
N GLY A 68 11.69 -11.49 -9.41
CA GLY A 68 11.20 -12.78 -8.93
C GLY A 68 10.12 -13.38 -9.84
N ASP A 69 10.02 -14.70 -9.83
CA ASP A 69 9.00 -15.42 -10.59
C ASP A 69 7.59 -15.20 -9.99
N PRO A 70 6.53 -15.17 -10.82
CA PRO A 70 5.17 -15.05 -10.34
C PRO A 70 4.78 -16.20 -9.41
N CYS A 71 4.21 -15.88 -8.24
CA CYS A 71 3.66 -16.90 -7.36
C CYS A 71 2.25 -17.32 -7.87
N PRO A 72 2.04 -18.59 -8.28
CA PRO A 72 0.86 -19.02 -9.04
C PRO A 72 -0.49 -18.80 -8.34
N ASN A 73 -0.50 -18.78 -7.01
CA ASN A 73 -1.72 -18.67 -6.20
C ASN A 73 -1.97 -17.24 -5.67
N LEU A 74 -1.05 -16.31 -5.95
CA LEU A 74 -1.07 -14.95 -5.44
C LEU A 74 -1.34 -13.90 -6.53
N SER A 75 -1.42 -14.32 -7.80
CA SER A 75 -1.60 -13.46 -8.98
C SER A 75 -3.07 -13.26 -9.41
N LYS A 76 -4.05 -13.72 -8.59
CA LYS A 76 -5.48 -13.72 -8.97
C LYS A 76 -6.31 -12.57 -8.39
N ALA A 77 -5.73 -11.65 -7.64
CA ALA A 77 -6.46 -10.53 -7.06
C ALA A 77 -6.24 -9.27 -7.91
N VAL A 78 -7.33 -8.74 -8.47
CA VAL A 78 -7.47 -7.44 -9.17
C VAL A 78 -7.15 -7.46 -10.68
N ARG A 79 -8.22 -7.54 -11.49
CA ARG A 79 -8.34 -6.82 -12.77
C ARG A 79 -9.28 -5.64 -12.56
#